data_AF-A0A366IGU7-F1
#
_entry.id   AF-A0A366IGU7-F1
#
_cell.length_a   1.000
_cell.length_b   1.000
_cell.length_c   1.000
_cell.angle_alpha   90.00
_cell.angle_beta   90.00
_cell.angle_gamma   90.00
#
_symmetry.space_group_name_H-M   'P 1'
#
loop_
_entity.id
_entity.type
_entity.pdbx_description
1 polymer ?
#
loop_
_entity_poly.entity_id
_entity_poly.type
_entity_poly.pdbx_seq_one_letter_code
_entity_poly.pdbx_strand_id
1 'polypeptide(L)'
;MSYDANPAYPAGPGAAIAGATNPDDLSLPLYGAKFGQAVKRFFKKYATFSGRASRSEYWWVALFTFLLQLVPGILIGIGGAMLAGSAASVDPYDPYASSAAVDAASGPGSMIMIIGVVLGGLIGLAVLVPWLAVSWRRLHDANFPGPLFFLNLIPSVGSLIVLVLMLMPPKPEGQRFDVRA
;
A
#
# COMPACT_ATOMS: atom_id res chain seq x y z
N MET A 1 -15.99 -9.32 -21.00
CA MET A 1 -14.76 -8.77 -21.60
C MET A 1 -13.88 -9.96 -21.95
N SER A 2 -13.79 -10.32 -23.24
CA SER A 2 -13.00 -11.48 -23.69
C SER A 2 -11.52 -11.18 -23.49
N TYR A 3 -10.81 -12.05 -22.78
CA TYR A 3 -9.35 -11.96 -22.60
C TYR A 3 -8.66 -12.64 -23.78
N ASP A 4 -8.73 -12.04 -24.97
CA ASP A 4 -8.01 -12.57 -26.13
C ASP A 4 -6.51 -12.33 -25.92
N ALA A 5 -5.70 -13.38 -26.08
CA ALA A 5 -4.26 -13.28 -25.99
C ALA A 5 -3.74 -12.14 -26.88
N ASN A 6 -2.81 -11.35 -26.35
CA ASN A 6 -2.15 -10.31 -27.15
C ASN A 6 -1.25 -11.00 -28.19
N PRO A 7 -1.51 -10.88 -29.51
CA PRO A 7 -0.69 -11.52 -30.54
C PRO A 7 0.76 -11.01 -30.57
N ALA A 8 1.06 -9.89 -29.91
CA ALA A 8 2.42 -9.37 -29.79
C ALA A 8 3.34 -10.23 -28.90
N TYR A 9 2.78 -11.05 -28.00
CA TYR A 9 3.55 -11.93 -27.13
C TYR A 9 2.86 -13.30 -27.01
N PRO A 10 3.34 -14.34 -27.71
CA PRO A 10 2.71 -15.65 -27.65
C PRO A 10 2.79 -16.19 -26.23
N ALA A 11 1.64 -16.34 -25.58
CA ALA A 11 1.56 -16.99 -24.28
C ALA A 11 1.88 -18.49 -24.47
N GLY A 12 3.03 -18.93 -23.95
CA GLY A 12 3.47 -20.31 -24.06
C GLY A 12 4.66 -20.62 -23.14
N PRO A 13 4.95 -21.91 -22.89
CA PRO A 13 6.09 -22.32 -22.08
C PRO A 13 7.41 -21.76 -22.66
N GLY A 14 8.12 -20.95 -21.88
CA GLY A 14 9.37 -20.31 -22.30
C GLY A 14 9.23 -18.97 -23.04
N ALA A 15 8.02 -18.41 -23.13
CA ALA A 15 7.81 -17.09 -23.72
C ALA A 15 8.53 -15.97 -22.95
N ALA A 16 9.11 -15.02 -23.68
CA ALA A 16 9.81 -13.90 -23.09
C ALA A 16 8.84 -12.97 -22.32
N ILE A 17 9.25 -12.54 -21.13
CA ILE A 17 8.45 -11.64 -20.29
C ILE A 17 8.67 -10.21 -20.78
N ALA A 18 7.65 -9.64 -21.40
CA ALA A 18 7.67 -8.26 -21.88
C ALA A 18 7.69 -7.26 -20.71
N GLY A 19 8.56 -6.27 -20.81
CA GLY A 19 8.70 -5.16 -19.87
C GLY A 19 9.13 -3.87 -20.57
N ALA A 20 8.86 -2.74 -19.93
CA ALA A 20 9.22 -1.42 -20.44
C ALA A 20 10.74 -1.25 -20.46
N THR A 21 11.30 -0.84 -21.60
CA THR A 21 12.72 -0.45 -21.73
C THR A 21 12.93 1.02 -21.38
N ASN A 22 11.91 1.86 -21.64
CA ASN A 22 11.88 3.26 -21.24
C ASN A 22 11.11 3.42 -19.91
N PRO A 23 11.72 4.02 -18.86
CA PRO A 23 11.04 4.27 -17.59
C PRO A 23 9.76 5.14 -17.69
N ASP A 24 9.63 5.94 -18.75
CA ASP A 24 8.45 6.77 -18.98
C ASP A 24 7.31 6.06 -19.72
N ASP A 25 7.56 4.87 -20.28
CA ASP A 25 6.53 4.06 -20.93
C ASP A 25 5.65 3.36 -19.89
N LEU A 26 4.40 3.79 -19.78
CA LEU A 26 3.43 3.29 -18.81
C LEU A 26 2.67 2.05 -19.28
N SER A 27 2.82 1.61 -20.53
CA SER A 27 2.05 0.47 -21.06
C SER A 27 2.48 -0.86 -20.42
N LEU A 28 3.78 -1.03 -20.20
CA LEU A 28 4.39 -2.27 -19.70
C LEU A 28 4.97 -2.13 -18.28
N PRO A 29 5.17 -3.24 -17.54
CA PRO A 29 5.83 -3.22 -16.24
C PRO A 29 7.32 -2.87 -16.39
N LEU A 30 7.86 -2.08 -15.46
CA LEU A 30 9.28 -1.70 -15.48
C LEU A 30 10.08 -2.62 -14.55
N TYR A 31 10.76 -3.61 -15.10
CA TYR A 31 11.62 -4.51 -14.32
C TYR A 31 12.92 -3.80 -13.93
N GLY A 32 13.34 -3.93 -12.67
CA GLY A 32 14.52 -3.25 -12.16
C GLY A 32 14.30 -1.75 -11.90
N ALA A 33 13.05 -1.33 -11.67
CA ALA A 33 12.72 0.05 -11.37
C ALA A 33 13.52 0.56 -10.15
N LYS A 34 14.05 1.78 -10.25
CA LYS A 34 14.63 2.53 -9.12
C LYS A 34 13.52 3.17 -8.29
N PHE A 35 13.82 3.52 -7.04
CA PHE A 35 12.88 4.16 -6.12
C PHE A 35 12.07 5.31 -6.75
N GLY A 36 12.74 6.32 -7.30
CA GLY A 36 12.06 7.48 -7.90
C GLY A 36 11.21 7.13 -9.13
N GLN A 37 11.61 6.12 -9.92
CA GLN A 37 10.83 5.65 -11.06
C GLN A 37 9.54 4.97 -10.59
N ALA A 38 9.63 4.12 -9.56
CA ALA A 38 8.47 3.45 -8.99
C ALA A 38 7.47 4.46 -8.42
N VAL A 39 7.93 5.45 -7.64
CA VAL A 39 7.08 6.50 -7.07
C VAL A 39 6.45 7.38 -8.16
N LYS A 40 7.20 7.77 -9.19
CA LYS A 40 6.65 8.51 -10.34
C LYS A 40 5.54 7.72 -11.04
N ARG A 41 5.77 6.42 -11.30
CA ARG A 41 4.80 5.55 -11.97
C ARG A 41 3.59 5.23 -11.11
N PHE A 42 3.77 5.16 -9.79
CA PHE A 42 2.69 5.02 -8.81
C PHE A 42 1.66 6.15 -8.92
N PHE A 43 2.12 7.41 -8.89
CA PHE A 43 1.23 8.56 -9.03
C PHE A 43 0.72 8.75 -10.47
N LYS A 44 1.50 8.42 -11.51
CA LYS A 44 1.00 8.49 -12.89
C LYS A 44 -0.09 7.45 -13.18
N LYS A 45 -0.04 6.30 -12.51
CA LYS A 45 -1.01 5.20 -12.67
C LYS A 45 -1.94 5.12 -11.46
N TYR A 46 -2.47 6.27 -11.05
CA TYR A 46 -3.16 6.46 -9.78
C TYR A 46 -4.40 5.57 -9.61
N ALA A 47 -5.28 5.51 -10.60
CA ALA A 47 -6.50 4.68 -10.58
C ALA A 47 -6.54 3.68 -11.75
N THR A 48 -5.36 3.22 -12.19
CA THR A 48 -5.23 2.29 -13.32
C THR A 48 -5.09 0.86 -12.81
N PHE A 49 -6.17 0.07 -12.92
CA PHE A 49 -6.20 -1.34 -12.50
C PHE A 49 -5.86 -2.34 -13.61
N SER A 50 -5.75 -1.87 -14.86
CA SER A 50 -5.33 -2.68 -16.02
C SER A 50 -3.80 -2.71 -16.16
N GLY A 51 -3.30 -3.70 -16.91
CA GLY A 51 -1.87 -3.92 -17.09
C GLY A 51 -1.22 -4.62 -15.90
N ARG A 52 0.12 -4.54 -15.88
CA ARG A 52 0.99 -5.20 -14.90
C ARG A 52 1.90 -4.21 -14.18
N ALA A 53 2.38 -4.62 -13.02
CA ALA A 53 3.40 -3.92 -12.24
C ALA A 53 4.47 -4.92 -11.81
N SER A 54 5.74 -4.58 -12.01
CA SER A 54 6.84 -5.47 -11.64
C SER A 54 7.02 -5.57 -10.13
N ARG A 55 7.76 -6.59 -9.67
CA ARG A 55 8.19 -6.72 -8.26
C ARG A 55 8.88 -5.46 -7.74
N SER A 56 9.81 -4.90 -8.50
CA SER A 56 10.56 -3.72 -8.09
C SER A 56 9.67 -2.49 -7.98
N GLU A 57 8.71 -2.31 -8.89
CA GLU A 57 7.73 -1.21 -8.78
C GLU A 57 6.90 -1.33 -7.50
N TYR A 58 6.41 -2.54 -7.21
CA TYR A 58 5.61 -2.80 -6.03
C TYR A 58 6.37 -2.57 -4.71
N TRP A 59 7.56 -3.16 -4.56
CA TRP A 59 8.29 -3.12 -3.28
C TRP A 59 8.85 -1.73 -2.96
N TRP A 60 9.25 -0.95 -3.95
CA TRP A 60 9.62 0.44 -3.72
C TRP A 60 8.43 1.31 -3.29
N VAL A 61 7.25 1.06 -3.85
CA VAL A 61 6.02 1.74 -3.42
C VAL A 61 5.61 1.30 -2.02
N ALA A 62 5.75 0.03 -1.68
CA ALA A 62 5.52 -0.46 -0.32
C ALA A 62 6.44 0.25 0.69
N LEU A 63 7.73 0.40 0.37
CA LEU A 63 8.65 1.18 1.20
C LEU A 63 8.24 2.66 1.27
N PHE A 64 7.91 3.29 0.15
CA PHE A 64 7.48 4.69 0.11
C PHE A 64 6.24 4.94 0.99
N THR A 65 5.21 4.09 0.86
CA THR A 65 3.98 4.18 1.66
C THR A 65 4.23 3.93 3.14
N PHE A 66 5.13 3.01 3.49
CA PHE A 66 5.59 2.83 4.87
C PHE A 66 6.27 4.10 5.42
N LEU A 67 7.19 4.70 4.67
CA LEU A 67 7.88 5.92 5.07
C LEU A 67 6.93 7.13 5.20
N LEU A 68 5.93 7.24 4.32
CA LEU A 68 4.90 8.28 4.43
C LEU A 68 4.11 8.19 5.74
N GLN A 69 3.85 6.97 6.24
CA GLN A 69 3.12 6.75 7.48
C GLN A 69 3.98 6.81 8.75
N LEU A 70 5.30 6.95 8.61
CA LEU A 70 6.22 6.96 9.74
C LEU A 70 6.02 8.22 10.60
N VAL A 71 5.90 9.40 9.99
CA VAL A 71 5.69 10.66 10.73
C VAL A 71 4.35 10.67 11.49
N PRO A 72 3.19 10.41 10.85
CA PRO A 72 1.93 10.26 11.57
C PRO A 72 1.98 9.20 12.67
N GLY A 73 2.60 8.05 12.41
CA GLY A 73 2.75 6.95 13.36
C GLY A 73 3.54 7.36 14.61
N ILE A 74 4.63 8.12 14.46
CA ILE A 74 5.40 8.67 15.59
C ILE A 74 4.55 9.64 16.41
N LEU A 75 3.79 10.54 15.76
CA LEU A 75 2.91 11.48 16.47
C LEU A 75 1.86 10.73 17.29
N ILE A 76 1.22 9.71 16.70
CA ILE A 76 0.26 8.86 17.42
C ILE A 76 0.93 8.15 18.60
N GLY A 77 2.14 7.60 18.41
CA GLY A 77 2.89 6.92 19.46
C GLY A 77 3.27 7.85 20.62
N ILE A 78 3.78 9.04 20.33
CA ILE A 78 4.14 10.05 21.34
C ILE A 78 2.88 10.54 22.06
N GLY A 79 1.86 10.95 21.32
CA GLY A 79 0.60 11.43 21.91
C GLY A 79 -0.08 10.38 22.77
N GLY A 80 -0.08 9.12 22.33
CA GLY A 80 -0.59 7.98 23.08
C GLY A 80 0.20 7.66 24.34
N ALA A 81 1.53 7.68 24.28
CA ALA A 81 2.37 7.48 25.46
C ALA A 81 2.16 8.59 26.50
N MET A 82 2.06 9.85 26.05
CA MET A 82 1.78 10.98 26.94
C MET A 82 0.39 10.88 27.56
N LEU A 83 -0.64 10.56 26.77
CA LEU A 83 -2.01 10.36 27.26
C LEU A 83 -2.08 9.22 28.29
N ALA A 84 -1.44 8.10 28.00
CA ALA A 84 -1.39 6.96 28.92
C ALA A 84 -0.63 7.30 30.21
N GLY A 85 0.47 8.04 30.12
CA GLY A 85 1.22 8.52 31.28
C GLY A 85 0.39 9.44 32.17
N SER A 86 -0.31 10.41 31.58
CA SER A 86 -1.21 11.30 32.33
C SER A 86 -2.37 10.54 32.96
N ALA A 87 -3.00 9.62 32.23
CA ALA A 87 -4.10 8.80 32.77
C ALA A 87 -3.64 7.89 33.92
N ALA A 88 -2.44 7.32 33.85
CA ALA A 88 -1.88 6.48 34.90
C ALA A 88 -1.56 7.24 36.19
N SER A 89 -1.45 8.58 36.12
CA SER A 89 -1.20 9.43 37.29
C SER A 89 -2.45 9.87 38.06
N VAL A 90 -3.65 9.56 37.56
CA VAL A 90 -4.91 9.90 38.22
C VAL A 90 -5.15 8.98 39.42
N ASP A 91 -5.24 9.55 40.63
CA ASP A 91 -5.61 8.81 41.84
C ASP A 91 -7.11 8.46 41.81
N PRO A 92 -7.48 7.17 41.80
CA PRO A 92 -8.90 6.76 41.80
C PRO A 92 -9.68 7.18 43.05
N TYR A 93 -9.00 7.50 44.16
CA TYR A 93 -9.63 7.88 45.42
C TYR A 93 -9.73 9.40 45.62
N ASP A 94 -9.21 10.20 44.67
CA ASP A 94 -9.35 11.66 44.71
C ASP A 94 -10.82 12.06 44.45
N PRO A 95 -11.48 12.80 45.35
CA PRO A 95 -12.81 13.36 45.12
C PRO A 95 -12.94 14.19 43.82
N TYR A 96 -11.83 14.66 43.26
CA TYR A 96 -11.73 15.40 42.00
C TYR A 96 -11.15 14.59 40.83
N ALA A 97 -11.06 13.26 40.94
CA ALA A 97 -10.50 12.38 39.90
C ALA A 97 -11.19 12.56 38.53
N SER A 98 -12.48 12.89 38.51
CA SER A 98 -13.21 13.15 37.26
C SER A 98 -12.67 14.37 36.51
N SER A 99 -12.29 15.44 37.22
CA SER A 99 -11.69 16.64 36.61
C SER A 99 -10.25 16.38 36.14
N ALA A 100 -9.45 15.64 36.93
CA ALA A 100 -8.12 15.24 36.50
C ALA A 100 -8.16 14.38 35.22
N ALA A 101 -9.20 13.55 35.06
CA ALA A 101 -9.41 12.76 33.86
C ALA A 101 -9.79 13.61 32.63
N VAL A 102 -10.62 14.66 32.77
CA VAL A 102 -10.90 15.58 31.64
C VAL A 102 -9.68 16.43 31.27
N ASP A 103 -8.86 16.83 32.24
CA ASP A 103 -7.61 17.55 31.96
C ASP A 103 -6.60 16.64 31.23
N ALA A 104 -6.48 15.37 31.66
CA ALA A 104 -5.66 14.38 30.96
C ALA A 104 -6.16 14.13 29.52
N ALA A 105 -7.48 14.07 29.32
CA ALA A 105 -8.08 13.86 28.00
C ALA A 105 -7.97 15.09 27.08
N SER A 106 -7.88 16.30 27.63
CA SER A 106 -7.74 17.55 26.87
C SER A 106 -6.30 18.07 26.76
N GLY A 107 -5.35 17.38 27.43
CA GLY A 107 -3.95 17.75 27.46
C GLY A 107 -3.18 17.55 26.15
N PRO A 108 -1.89 17.92 26.12
CA PRO A 108 -1.07 17.87 24.91
C PRO A 108 -0.98 16.49 24.25
N GLY A 109 -1.05 15.41 25.04
CA GLY A 109 -0.99 14.04 24.52
C GLY A 109 -2.12 13.71 23.55
N SER A 110 -3.37 14.08 23.89
CA SER A 110 -4.53 13.85 23.00
C SER A 110 -4.47 14.73 21.77
N MET A 111 -4.02 15.99 21.88
CA MET A 111 -3.85 16.89 20.74
C MET A 111 -2.83 16.36 19.73
N ILE A 112 -1.65 15.93 20.19
CA ILE A 112 -0.60 15.35 19.33
C ILE A 112 -1.11 14.05 18.67
N MET A 113 -1.82 13.21 19.44
CA MET A 113 -2.44 12.00 18.89
C MET A 113 -3.45 12.34 17.79
N ILE A 114 -4.35 13.29 18.02
CA ILE A 114 -5.38 13.69 17.04
C ILE A 114 -4.73 14.24 15.77
N ILE A 115 -3.69 15.07 15.88
CA ILE A 115 -2.93 15.56 14.72
C ILE A 115 -2.34 14.39 13.94
N GLY A 116 -1.72 13.43 14.63
CA GLY A 116 -1.19 12.22 14.01
C GLY A 116 -2.26 11.38 13.30
N VAL A 117 -3.42 11.19 13.94
CA VAL A 117 -4.56 10.44 13.37
C VAL A 117 -5.13 11.14 12.14
N VAL A 118 -5.38 12.45 12.21
CA VAL A 118 -5.91 13.22 11.08
C VAL A 118 -4.92 13.23 9.92
N LEU A 119 -3.65 13.52 10.19
CA LEU A 119 -2.61 13.54 9.15
C LEU A 119 -2.45 12.16 8.50
N GLY A 120 -2.33 11.10 9.30
CA GLY A 120 -2.18 9.72 8.81
C GLY A 120 -3.41 9.23 8.06
N GLY A 121 -4.60 9.65 8.50
CA GLY A 121 -5.87 9.38 7.82
C GLY A 121 -5.95 10.06 6.46
N LEU A 122 -5.61 11.34 6.36
CA LEU A 122 -5.59 12.08 5.09
C LEU A 122 -4.58 11.50 4.10
N ILE A 123 -3.35 11.21 4.57
CA ILE A 123 -2.33 10.55 3.74
C ILE A 123 -2.83 9.17 3.30
N GLY A 124 -3.36 8.38 4.24
CA GLY A 124 -3.90 7.05 3.97
C GLY A 124 -4.99 7.07 2.90
N LEU A 125 -5.96 7.98 3.00
CA LEU A 125 -7.02 8.17 2.00
C LEU A 125 -6.45 8.59 0.65
N ALA A 126 -5.48 9.50 0.61
CA ALA A 126 -4.85 9.98 -0.61
C ALA A 126 -4.07 8.88 -1.36
N VAL A 127 -3.46 7.93 -0.63
CA VAL A 127 -2.69 6.82 -1.25
C VAL A 127 -3.47 5.51 -1.34
N LEU A 128 -4.69 5.43 -0.81
CA LEU A 128 -5.48 4.20 -0.77
C LEU A 128 -5.75 3.64 -2.17
N VAL A 129 -6.27 4.48 -3.06
CA VAL A 129 -6.60 4.10 -4.44
C VAL A 129 -5.37 3.65 -5.23
N PRO A 130 -4.25 4.41 -5.29
CA PRO A 130 -3.08 3.99 -6.04
C PRO A 130 -2.39 2.77 -5.41
N TRP A 131 -2.47 2.60 -4.09
CA TRP A 131 -1.97 1.40 -3.43
C TRP A 131 -2.76 0.16 -3.88
N LEU A 132 -4.09 0.23 -3.86
CA LEU A 132 -4.91 -0.85 -4.40
C LEU A 132 -4.60 -1.11 -5.89
N ALA A 133 -4.44 -0.06 -6.69
CA ALA A 133 -4.16 -0.18 -8.12
C ALA A 133 -2.81 -0.87 -8.43
N VAL A 134 -1.74 -0.57 -7.70
CA VAL A 134 -0.44 -1.26 -7.91
C VAL A 134 -0.48 -2.70 -7.38
N SER A 135 -1.16 -2.98 -6.26
CA SER A 135 -1.40 -4.35 -5.79
C SER A 135 -2.12 -5.19 -6.83
N TRP A 136 -3.19 -4.65 -7.40
CA TRP A 136 -4.02 -5.31 -8.39
C TRP A 136 -3.20 -5.73 -9.62
N ARG A 137 -2.39 -4.79 -10.14
CA ARG A 137 -1.51 -5.03 -11.30
C ARG A 137 -0.33 -5.93 -10.99
N ARG A 138 0.14 -5.94 -9.75
CA ARG A 138 1.18 -6.87 -9.32
C ARG A 138 0.68 -8.31 -9.32
N LEU A 139 -0.58 -8.54 -8.94
CA LEU A 139 -1.22 -9.85 -9.06
C LEU A 139 -1.33 -10.29 -10.52
N HIS A 140 -1.75 -9.39 -11.41
CA HIS A 140 -1.78 -9.66 -12.86
C HIS A 140 -0.41 -10.08 -13.41
N ASP A 141 0.68 -9.49 -12.90
CA ASP A 141 2.05 -9.81 -13.32
C ASP A 141 2.46 -11.25 -13.01
N ALA A 142 1.94 -11.81 -11.91
CA ALA A 142 2.11 -13.22 -11.56
C ALA A 142 0.98 -14.13 -12.10
N ASN A 143 0.19 -13.63 -13.06
CA ASN A 143 -0.96 -14.28 -13.68
C ASN A 143 -2.12 -14.62 -12.72
N PHE A 144 -2.27 -13.84 -11.65
CA PHE A 144 -3.39 -13.96 -10.71
C PHE A 144 -4.46 -12.90 -10.96
N PRO A 145 -5.74 -13.19 -10.73
CA PRO A 145 -6.80 -12.19 -10.80
C PRO A 145 -6.65 -11.16 -9.67
N GLY A 146 -6.77 -9.86 -10.01
CA GLY A 146 -6.60 -8.77 -9.06
C GLY A 146 -7.48 -8.80 -7.78
N PRO A 147 -8.73 -9.29 -7.81
CA PRO A 147 -9.55 -9.42 -6.60
C PRO A 147 -8.96 -10.30 -5.49
N LEU A 148 -7.97 -11.16 -5.79
CA LEU A 148 -7.27 -11.93 -4.73
C LEU A 148 -6.58 -11.04 -3.70
N PHE A 149 -6.36 -9.76 -4.00
CA PHE A 149 -5.91 -8.79 -3.01
C PHE A 149 -6.84 -8.72 -1.78
N PHE A 150 -8.15 -8.90 -1.97
CA PHE A 150 -9.14 -8.84 -0.89
C PHE A 150 -9.06 -10.02 0.08
N LEU A 151 -8.21 -11.02 -0.17
CA LEU A 151 -7.86 -12.00 0.85
C LEU A 151 -7.23 -11.35 2.08
N ASN A 152 -6.63 -10.15 1.97
CA ASN A 152 -6.19 -9.36 3.14
C ASN A 152 -7.31 -9.07 4.15
N LEU A 153 -8.59 -9.16 3.77
CA LEU A 153 -9.73 -9.01 4.69
C LEU A 153 -9.86 -10.18 5.67
N ILE A 154 -9.23 -11.32 5.38
CA ILE A 154 -9.10 -12.45 6.30
C ILE A 154 -7.84 -12.22 7.14
N PRO A 155 -7.96 -11.92 8.44
CA PRO A 155 -6.81 -11.61 9.29
C PRO A 155 -5.81 -12.77 9.32
N SER A 156 -4.52 -12.43 9.41
CA SER A 156 -3.38 -13.35 9.50
C SER A 156 -3.16 -14.26 8.28
N VAL A 157 -4.05 -15.21 8.00
CA VAL A 157 -3.84 -16.19 6.91
C VAL A 157 -3.93 -15.50 5.54
N GLY A 158 -4.91 -14.61 5.36
CA GLY A 158 -5.12 -13.92 4.11
C GLY A 158 -3.98 -12.96 3.75
N SER A 159 -3.47 -12.21 4.73
CA SER A 159 -2.33 -11.31 4.52
C SER A 159 -1.04 -12.06 4.20
N LEU A 160 -0.81 -13.23 4.80
CA LEU A 160 0.32 -14.09 4.46
C LEU A 160 0.22 -14.64 3.03
N ILE A 161 -0.96 -15.09 2.60
CA ILE A 161 -1.17 -15.55 1.22
C ILE A 161 -0.86 -14.42 0.24
N VAL A 162 -1.43 -13.23 0.44
CA VAL A 162 -1.18 -12.09 -0.46
C VAL A 162 0.29 -11.69 -0.45
N LEU A 163 0.95 -11.67 0.71
CA LEU A 163 2.40 -11.40 0.79
C LEU A 163 3.20 -12.37 -0.09
N VAL A 164 2.92 -13.67 0.00
CA VAL A 164 3.56 -14.69 -0.84
C VAL A 164 3.27 -14.43 -2.32
N LEU A 165 2.02 -14.15 -2.70
CA LEU A 165 1.66 -13.81 -4.09
C LEU A 165 2.43 -12.58 -4.61
N MET A 166 2.63 -11.56 -3.77
CA MET A 166 3.38 -10.34 -4.15
C MET A 166 4.88 -10.60 -4.31
N LEU A 167 5.41 -11.66 -3.70
CA LEU A 167 6.79 -12.12 -3.86
C LEU A 167 6.98 -13.03 -5.10
N MET A 168 5.95 -13.65 -5.65
CA MET A 168 6.06 -14.63 -6.75
C MET A 168 6.67 -14.06 -8.05
N PRO A 169 7.33 -14.86 -8.89
CA PRO A 169 7.93 -14.35 -10.13
C PRO A 169 6.87 -13.95 -11.15
N PRO A 170 7.20 -12.99 -12.04
CA PRO A 170 6.34 -12.70 -13.17
C PRO A 170 6.18 -13.94 -14.03
N LYS A 171 5.00 -14.09 -14.62
CA LYS A 171 4.64 -15.21 -15.49
C LYS A 171 4.33 -14.69 -16.89
N PRO A 172 4.81 -15.33 -17.98
CA PRO A 172 4.50 -14.88 -19.34
C PRO A 172 3.00 -14.79 -19.60
N GLU A 173 2.20 -15.69 -19.02
CA GLU A 173 0.75 -15.71 -19.15
C GLU A 173 0.08 -14.45 -18.58
N GLY A 174 0.77 -13.70 -17.71
CA GLY A 174 0.31 -12.40 -17.21
C GLY A 174 0.16 -11.34 -18.32
N GLN A 175 0.83 -11.50 -19.47
CA GLN A 175 0.74 -10.59 -20.62
C GLN A 175 -0.68 -10.41 -21.16
N ARG A 176 -1.60 -11.34 -20.88
CA ARG A 176 -3.02 -11.20 -21.22
C ARG A 176 -3.71 -10.00 -20.56
N PHE A 177 -3.13 -9.46 -19.48
CA PHE A 177 -3.65 -8.29 -18.77
C PHE A 177 -3.11 -6.96 -19.33
N ASP A 178 -2.16 -7.01 -20.28
CA ASP A 178 -1.65 -5.82 -20.95
C ASP A 178 -2.71 -5.27 -21.90
N VAL A 179 -2.94 -3.96 -21.84
CA VAL A 179 -3.90 -3.29 -22.72
C VAL A 179 -3.24 -3.10 -24.08
N ARG A 180 -3.93 -3.48 -25.16
CA ARG A 180 -3.49 -3.15 -26.53
C ARG A 180 -3.41 -1.63 -26.64
N ALA A 181 -2.23 -1.11 -27.02
CA ALA A 181 -2.09 0.29 -27.43
C ALA A 181 -2.90 0.54 -28.71
#